data_AF-A0A347WMF8-F1
#
_entry.id   AF-A0A347WMF8-F1
#
_cell.length_a   1.000
_cell.length_b   1.000
_cell.length_c   1.000
_cell.angle_alpha   90.00
_cell.angle_beta   90.00
_cell.angle_gamma   90.00
#
_symmetry.space_group_name_H-M   'P 1'
#
loop_
_entity.id
_entity.type
_entity.pdbx_description
1 polymer ?
#
loop_
_entity_poly.entity_id
_entity_poly.type
_entity_poly.pdbx_seq_one_letter_code
_entity_poly.pdbx_strand_id
1 'polypeptide(L)' 'MPIAPIREALMNKINGQIRRHIPKGSIIRDYSKAQIKSIEEWINTYPRGIHAGHSALDIWLAEAA' A
#
# COMPACT_ATOMS: atom_id res chain seq x y z
N MET A 1 19.50 -20.23 -2.27
CA MET A 1 19.50 -18.86 -1.72
C MET A 1 18.09 -18.51 -1.28
N PRO A 2 17.87 -17.92 -0.08
CA PRO A 2 16.51 -17.59 0.32
C PRO A 2 16.04 -16.35 -0.45
N ILE A 3 14.91 -16.49 -1.15
CA ILE A 3 14.19 -15.42 -1.86
C ILE A 3 13.55 -14.40 -0.86
N ALA A 4 13.72 -14.63 0.45
CA ALA A 4 12.98 -14.00 1.54
C ALA A 4 13.22 -12.49 1.82
N PRO A 5 14.43 -11.91 1.74
CA PRO A 5 14.67 -10.59 2.34
C PRO A 5 13.98 -9.44 1.60
N ILE A 6 13.88 -9.52 0.27
CA ILE A 6 13.26 -8.44 -0.54
C ILE A 6 11.74 -8.43 -0.39
N ARG A 7 11.11 -9.62 -0.38
CA ARG A 7 9.64 -9.74 -0.28
C ARG A 7 9.12 -9.25 1.06
N GLU A 8 9.84 -9.55 2.14
CA GLU A 8 9.44 -9.17 3.50
C GLU A 8 9.62 -7.67 3.75
N ALA A 9 10.70 -7.07 3.22
CA ALA A 9 10.90 -5.62 3.26
C ALA A 9 9.78 -4.85 2.54
N LEU A 10 9.35 -5.33 1.36
CA LEU A 10 8.25 -4.74 0.61
C LEU A 10 6.92 -4.85 1.35
N MET A 11 6.61 -6.03 1.88
CA MET A 11 5.40 -6.29 2.67
C MET A 11 5.35 -5.38 3.91
N ASN A 12 6.47 -5.23 4.61
CA ASN A 12 6.55 -4.36 5.79
C ASN A 12 6.30 -2.88 5.43
N LYS A 13 6.78 -2.43 4.28
CA LYS A 13 6.55 -1.06 3.79
C LYS A 13 5.07 -0.79 3.49
N ILE A 14 4.38 -1.75 2.85
CA ILE A 14 2.94 -1.66 2.58
C ILE A 14 2.13 -1.71 3.88
N ASN A 15 2.48 -2.62 4.79
CA ASN A 15 1.86 -2.70 6.12
C ASN A 15 2.00 -1.39 6.90
N GLY A 16 3.12 -0.68 6.77
CA GLY A 16 3.32 0.65 7.34
C GLY A 16 2.35 1.70 6.79
N GLN A 17 1.95 1.61 5.52
CA GLN A 17 0.95 2.50 4.91
C GLN A 17 -0.45 2.21 5.47
N ILE A 18 -0.85 0.93 5.51
CA ILE A 18 -2.15 0.52 6.05
C ILE A 18 -2.30 0.96 7.51
N ARG A 19 -1.22 0.91 8.30
CA ARG A 19 -1.20 1.34 9.71
C ARG A 19 -1.53 2.82 9.95
N ARG A 20 -1.49 3.66 8.91
CA ARG A 20 -1.94 5.06 8.99
C ARG A 20 -3.47 5.17 9.09
N HIS A 21 -4.18 4.15 8.61
CA HIS A 21 -5.64 4.10 8.62
C HIS A 21 -6.19 3.04 9.58
N ILE A 22 -5.51 1.90 9.74
CA ILE A 22 -5.91 0.79 10.59
C ILE A 22 -4.82 0.52 11.62
N PRO A 23 -4.97 1.02 12.87
CA PRO A 23 -4.02 0.78 13.94
C PRO A 23 -3.82 -0.72 14.23
N LYS A 24 -2.64 -1.09 14.70
CA LYS A 24 -2.33 -2.49 15.06
C LYS A 24 -3.26 -2.94 16.20
N GLY A 25 -3.84 -4.13 16.06
CA GLY A 25 -4.80 -4.67 17.02
C GLY A 25 -6.27 -4.34 16.70
N SER A 26 -6.53 -3.53 15.67
CA SER A 26 -7.89 -3.33 15.17
C SER A 26 -8.40 -4.59 14.47
N ILE A 27 -9.68 -4.89 14.64
CA ILE A 27 -10.34 -5.99 13.94
C ILE A 27 -10.74 -5.49 12.55
N ILE A 28 -10.13 -6.06 11.50
CA ILE A 28 -10.39 -5.66 10.11
C ILE A 28 -11.86 -5.88 9.71
N ARG A 29 -12.53 -6.86 10.33
CA ARG A 29 -13.96 -7.15 10.10
C ARG A 29 -14.90 -6.00 10.46
N ASP A 30 -14.48 -5.09 11.34
CA ASP A 30 -15.30 -3.95 11.76
C ASP A 30 -15.29 -2.83 10.73
N TYR A 31 -14.38 -2.87 9.75
CA TYR A 31 -14.31 -1.92 8.66
C TYR A 31 -15.24 -2.35 7.53
N SER A 32 -16.07 -1.41 7.08
CA SER A 32 -16.92 -1.62 5.92
C SER A 32 -16.09 -1.78 4.64
N LYS A 33 -16.67 -2.45 3.63
CA LYS A 33 -16.05 -2.57 2.31
C LYS A 33 -15.74 -1.20 1.68
N ALA A 34 -16.57 -0.20 1.94
CA ALA A 34 -16.36 1.16 1.47
C ALA A 34 -15.12 1.80 2.10
N GLN A 35 -14.93 1.62 3.42
CA GLN A 35 -13.72 2.09 4.11
C GLN A 35 -12.47 1.38 3.58
N ILE A 36 -12.53 0.05 3.40
CA ILE A 36 -11.42 -0.72 2.85
C ILE A 36 -11.06 -0.21 1.44
N LYS A 37 -12.06 0.04 0.58
CA LYS A 37 -11.86 0.58 -0.76
C LYS A 37 -11.24 1.98 -0.75
N SER A 38 -11.68 2.85 0.16
CA SER A 38 -11.08 4.19 0.30
C SER A 38 -9.60 4.12 0.71
N ILE A 39 -9.23 3.16 1.55
CA ILE A 39 -7.83 2.93 1.95
C ILE A 39 -7.02 2.39 0.77
N GLU A 40 -7.58 1.48 -0.01
CA GLU A 40 -6.96 0.95 -1.23
C GLU A 40 -6.68 2.07 -2.25
N GLU A 41 -7.68 2.90 -2.54
CA GLU A 41 -7.55 4.06 -3.42
C GLU A 41 -6.47 5.02 -2.91
N TRP A 42 -6.44 5.29 -1.61
CA TRP A 42 -5.41 6.12 -1.01
C TRP A 42 -4.01 5.52 -1.16
N ILE A 43 -3.83 4.22 -0.89
CA ILE A 43 -2.53 3.54 -1.02
C ILE A 43 -2.00 3.61 -2.46
N ASN A 44 -2.90 3.49 -3.44
CA ASN A 44 -2.54 3.49 -4.86
C ASN A 44 -2.25 4.90 -5.40
N THR A 45 -2.97 5.92 -4.91
CA THR A 45 -2.83 7.33 -5.34
C THR A 45 -1.83 8.13 -4.50
N TYR A 46 -1.39 7.62 -3.36
CA TYR A 46 -0.43 8.30 -2.50
C TYR A 46 0.95 8.43 -3.18
N PRO A 47 1.49 9.65 -3.35
CA PRO A 47 2.81 9.87 -3.95
C PRO A 47 3.91 9.32 -3.05
N ARG A 48 4.81 8.51 -3.61
CA ARG A 48 5.88 7.86 -2.84
C ARG A 48 7.25 8.32 -3.31
N GLY A 49 8.16 8.59 -2.36
CA GLY A 49 9.54 8.95 -2.68
C GLY A 49 10.30 7.88 -3.48
N ILE A 50 9.95 6.59 -3.33
CA ILE A 50 10.52 5.50 -4.15
C ILE A 50 10.14 5.62 -5.63
N HIS A 51 9.06 6.34 -5.92
CA HIS A 51 8.53 6.57 -7.26
C HIS A 51 8.86 7.99 -7.73
N ALA A 52 9.91 8.62 -7.19
CA ALA A 52 10.28 10.00 -7.50
C ALA A 52 9.14 11.03 -7.29
N GLY A 53 8.22 10.76 -6.37
CA GLY A 53 7.07 11.62 -6.10
C GLY A 53 5.78 11.24 -6.85
N HIS A 54 5.83 10.21 -7.69
CA HIS A 54 4.64 9.67 -8.36
C HIS A 54 3.90 8.66 -7.49
N SER A 55 2.62 8.43 -7.80
CA SER A 55 1.83 7.42 -7.13
C SER A 55 2.09 6.01 -7.70
N ALA A 56 1.59 4.98 -7.02
CA ALA A 56 1.65 3.62 -7.57
C ALA A 56 0.91 3.53 -8.91
N LEU A 57 -0.23 4.21 -8.96
CA LEU A 57 -1.12 4.22 -10.10
C LEU A 57 -0.46 4.91 -11.31
N ASP A 58 0.22 6.03 -11.10
CA ASP A 58 0.90 6.75 -12.18
C ASP A 58 1.99 5.90 -12.84
N ILE A 59 2.80 5.21 -12.02
CA ILE A 59 3.84 4.31 -12.53
C ILE A 59 3.22 3.15 -13.30
N TRP A 60 2.15 2.55 -12.77
CA TRP A 60 1.45 1.45 -13.43
C TRP A 60 0.83 1.88 -14.77
N LEU A 61 0.22 3.06 -14.83
CA LEU A 61 -0.33 3.63 -16.06
C LEU A 61 0.77 3.95 -17.08
N ALA A 62 1.93 4.44 -16.64
CA ALA A 62 3.07 4.71 -17.51
C ALA A 62 3.69 3.43 -18.08
N GLU A 63 3.69 2.32 -17.33
CA GLU A 63 4.15 1.01 -17.80
C GLU A 63 3.16 0.32 -18.74
N ALA A 64 1.86 0.62 -18.62
CA ALA A 64 0.80 0.03 -19.43
C ALA A 64 0.59 0.73 -20.79
N ALA A 65 1.31 1.82 -21.06
CA ALA A 65 1.26 2.62 -22.28
C ALA A 65 2.40 2.26 -23.25
#